data_AF-A0A662LDI0-F1
#
_entry.id   AF-A0A662LDI0-F1
#
_cell.length_a   1.000
_cell.length_b   1.000
_cell.length_c   1.000
_cell.angle_alpha   90.00
_cell.angle_beta   90.00
_cell.angle_gamma   90.00
#
_symmetry.space_group_name_H-M   'P 1'
#
loop_
_entity.id
_entity.type
_entity.pdbx_description
1 polymer ?
#
loop_
_entity_poly.entity_id
_entity_poly.type
_entity_poly.pdbx_seq_one_letter_code
_entity_poly.pdbx_strand_id
1 'polypeptide(L)'
;MARVVVQRPDWGDPACRWGSRWLEEVIKEARTHGFTVSDLYGNKASRRNVIKECRKDDFIYFSGVGHGNATTFTGQREEPIFWFGDQETKEISRNKH
;
A
#
# COMPACT_ATOMS: atom_id res chain seq x y z
N MET A 1 18.26 -3.29 5.22
CA MET A 1 17.20 -4.30 5.03
C MET A 1 16.06 -3.62 4.30
N ALA A 2 15.64 -4.14 3.15
CA ALA A 2 14.66 -3.46 2.28
C ALA A 2 13.23 -3.58 2.84
N ARG A 3 12.35 -2.64 2.47
CA ARG A 3 10.99 -2.50 2.98
C ARG A 3 9.93 -2.69 1.90
N VAL A 4 8.95 -3.51 2.25
CA VAL A 4 7.69 -3.67 1.53
C VAL A 4 6.58 -2.93 2.30
N VAL A 5 5.83 -2.08 1.61
CA VAL A 5 4.63 -1.43 2.16
C VAL A 5 3.41 -2.19 1.70
N VAL A 6 2.59 -2.65 2.65
CA VAL A 6 1.37 -3.41 2.36
C VAL A 6 0.16 -2.65 2.88
N GLN A 7 -0.75 -2.23 2.00
CA GLN A 7 -1.95 -1.48 2.35
C GLN A 7 -3.20 -2.37 2.31
N ARG A 8 -3.89 -2.50 3.45
CA ARG A 8 -4.98 -3.47 3.68
C ARG A 8 -6.20 -2.82 4.35
N PRO A 9 -7.10 -2.18 3.60
CA PRO A 9 -8.33 -1.58 4.16
C PRO A 9 -9.28 -2.67 4.67
N ASP A 10 -10.03 -2.38 5.75
CA ASP A 10 -10.97 -3.33 6.36
C ASP A 10 -12.44 -2.89 6.26
N TRP A 11 -12.67 -1.81 5.49
CA TRP A 11 -13.99 -1.25 5.23
C TRP A 11 -14.56 -1.69 3.88
N GLY A 12 -15.85 -1.45 3.68
CA GLY A 12 -16.50 -1.54 2.38
C GLY A 12 -17.07 -2.92 2.13
N ASP A 13 -16.91 -3.38 0.89
CA ASP A 13 -17.54 -4.59 0.37
C ASP A 13 -16.74 -5.88 0.68
N PRO A 14 -17.31 -7.06 0.37
CA PRO A 14 -16.62 -8.33 0.54
C PRO A 14 -15.35 -8.49 -0.31
N ALA A 15 -15.25 -7.85 -1.47
CA ALA A 15 -14.08 -7.96 -2.34
C ALA A 15 -12.85 -7.27 -1.72
N CYS A 16 -13.06 -6.08 -1.15
CA CYS A 16 -12.03 -5.33 -0.44
C CYS A 16 -11.54 -6.10 0.80
N ARG A 17 -12.47 -6.64 1.60
CA ARG A 17 -12.13 -7.46 2.77
C ARG A 17 -11.41 -8.76 2.38
N TRP A 18 -11.84 -9.41 1.30
CA TRP A 18 -11.21 -10.63 0.79
C TRP A 18 -9.77 -10.35 0.32
N GLY A 19 -9.56 -9.32 -0.49
CA GLY A 19 -8.22 -8.95 -0.93
C GLY A 19 -7.30 -8.54 0.24
N SER A 20 -7.83 -7.86 1.25
CA SER A 20 -7.07 -7.48 2.45
C SER A 20 -6.64 -8.68 3.28
N ARG A 21 -7.44 -9.77 3.28
CA ARG A 21 -7.01 -11.04 3.87
C ARG A 21 -5.94 -11.72 3.02
N TRP A 22 -6.07 -11.72 1.70
CA TRP A 22 -5.07 -12.31 0.82
C TRP A 22 -3.68 -11.68 1.06
N LEU A 23 -3.63 -10.36 1.20
CA LEU A 23 -2.37 -9.64 1.44
C LEU A 23 -1.62 -10.05 2.74
N GLU A 24 -2.25 -10.82 3.65
CA GLU A 24 -1.53 -11.44 4.78
C GLU A 24 -0.48 -12.45 4.32
N GLU A 25 -0.72 -13.17 3.22
CA GLU A 25 0.27 -14.07 2.62
C GLU A 25 1.43 -13.30 2.01
N VAL A 26 1.18 -12.13 1.39
CA VAL A 26 2.25 -11.24 0.90
C VAL A 26 3.13 -10.76 2.06
N ILE A 27 2.52 -10.40 3.19
CA ILE A 27 3.24 -10.00 4.40
C ILE A 27 4.10 -11.15 4.93
N LYS A 28 3.54 -12.35 5.00
CA LYS A 28 4.22 -13.56 5.47
C LYS A 28 5.41 -13.90 4.58
N GLU A 29 5.23 -13.89 3.27
CA GLU A 29 6.27 -14.17 2.29
C GLU A 29 7.41 -13.14 2.41
N ALA A 30 7.07 -11.85 2.40
CA ALA A 30 8.06 -10.79 2.52
C ALA A 30 8.88 -10.90 3.83
N ARG A 31 8.23 -11.20 4.95
CA ARG A 31 8.93 -11.42 6.23
C ARG A 31 9.84 -12.65 6.19
N THR A 32 9.39 -13.74 5.57
CA THR A 32 10.18 -14.99 5.43
C THR A 32 11.45 -14.75 4.63
N HIS A 33 11.39 -13.85 3.64
CA HIS A 33 12.54 -13.44 2.84
C HIS A 33 13.36 -12.28 3.45
N GLY A 34 13.13 -11.93 4.71
CA GLY A 34 13.94 -10.95 5.43
C GLY A 34 13.66 -9.49 5.04
N PHE A 35 12.49 -9.18 4.49
CA PHE A 35 12.07 -7.80 4.28
C PHE A 35 11.44 -7.21 5.54
N THR A 36 11.66 -5.92 5.76
CA THR A 36 10.85 -5.15 6.71
C THR A 36 9.47 -4.92 6.08
N VAL A 37 8.40 -5.17 6.83
CA VAL A 37 7.04 -4.98 6.30
C VAL A 37 6.30 -3.88 7.05
N SER A 38 5.84 -2.86 6.33
CA SER A 38 4.89 -1.87 6.82
C SER A 38 3.47 -2.33 6.54
N ASP A 39 2.86 -3.04 7.48
CA ASP A 39 1.47 -3.48 7.41
C ASP A 39 0.51 -2.35 7.80
N LEU A 40 -0.10 -1.73 6.79
CA LEU A 40 -1.05 -0.63 6.92
C LEU A 40 -2.48 -1.17 6.86
N TYR A 41 -2.90 -1.84 7.94
CA TYR A 41 -4.24 -2.41 8.09
C TYR A 41 -5.30 -1.41 8.59
N GLY A 42 -6.52 -1.53 8.05
CA GLY A 42 -7.72 -0.78 8.45
C GLY A 42 -7.53 0.72 8.34
N ASN A 43 -7.74 1.47 9.43
CA ASN A 43 -7.51 2.92 9.46
C ASN A 43 -6.07 3.35 9.12
N LYS A 44 -5.10 2.42 9.14
CA LYS A 44 -3.74 2.73 8.68
C LYS A 44 -3.62 2.72 7.15
N ALA A 45 -4.54 2.12 6.41
CA ALA A 45 -4.62 2.07 4.95
C ALA A 45 -5.05 3.42 4.35
N SER A 46 -4.34 4.50 4.70
CA SER A 46 -4.60 5.88 4.28
C SER A 46 -3.40 6.46 3.54
N ARG A 47 -3.63 7.47 2.70
CA ARG A 47 -2.58 8.06 1.86
C ARG A 47 -1.41 8.56 2.69
N ARG A 48 -1.72 9.30 3.77
CA ARG A 48 -0.71 9.84 4.66
C ARG A 48 0.27 8.79 5.15
N ASN A 49 -0.23 7.61 5.53
CA ASN A 49 0.61 6.53 6.02
C ASN A 49 1.34 5.80 4.88
N VAL A 50 0.67 5.56 3.75
CA VAL A 50 1.30 4.98 2.56
C VAL A 50 2.49 5.84 2.12
N ILE A 51 2.27 7.14 1.90
CA ILE A 51 3.31 8.07 1.49
C ILE A 51 4.44 8.16 2.53
N LYS A 52 4.10 8.23 3.82
CA LYS A 52 5.09 8.24 4.90
C LYS A 52 6.01 7.02 4.84
N GLU A 53 5.47 5.84 4.57
CA GLU A 53 6.26 4.60 4.52
C GLU A 53 7.02 4.46 3.21
N CYS A 54 6.45 4.88 2.07
CA CYS A 54 7.12 4.85 0.78
C CYS A 54 8.28 5.86 0.68
N ARG A 55 8.26 6.94 1.46
CA ARG A 55 9.35 7.92 1.55
C ARG A 55 10.60 7.39 2.27
N LYS A 56 10.52 6.27 2.97
CA LYS A 56 11.68 5.74 3.68
C LYS A 56 12.74 5.29 2.69
N ASP A 57 14.00 5.47 3.07
CA ASP A 57 15.14 5.13 2.20
C ASP A 57 15.17 3.62 1.88
N ASP A 58 14.69 2.79 2.81
CA ASP A 58 14.61 1.34 2.66
C ASP A 58 13.42 0.86 1.83
N PHE A 59 12.47 1.72 1.42
CA PHE A 59 11.32 1.34 0.60
C PHE A 59 11.73 0.83 -0.78
N ILE A 60 11.20 -0.33 -1.18
CA ILE A 60 11.44 -0.94 -2.50
C ILE A 60 10.16 -1.38 -3.24
N TYR A 61 9.07 -1.65 -2.53
CA TYR A 61 7.89 -2.26 -3.13
C TYR A 61 6.61 -1.93 -2.38
N PHE A 62 5.55 -1.65 -3.12
CA PHE A 62 4.20 -1.43 -2.61
C PHE A 62 3.28 -2.55 -3.10
N SER A 63 2.51 -3.13 -2.19
CA SER A 63 1.40 -4.03 -2.50
C SER A 63 0.15 -3.54 -1.78
N GLY A 64 -1.00 -3.59 -2.43
CA GLY A 64 -2.22 -3.08 -1.80
C GLY A 64 -3.47 -3.58 -2.49
N VAL A 65 -4.59 -3.44 -1.78
CA VAL A 65 -5.92 -3.63 -2.34
C VAL A 65 -6.75 -2.39 -2.06
N GLY A 66 -7.61 -2.08 -3.00
CA GLY A 66 -8.50 -0.95 -2.92
C GLY A 66 -9.45 -1.00 -4.10
N HIS A 67 -10.57 -0.29 -3.93
CA HIS A 67 -11.36 0.10 -5.08
C HIS A 67 -10.61 1.17 -5.89
N GLY A 68 -11.29 1.61 -6.93
CA GLY A 68 -10.77 2.63 -7.79
C GLY A 68 -11.55 2.69 -9.08
N ASN A 69 -10.96 3.43 -9.99
CA ASN A 69 -11.38 3.51 -11.38
C ASN A 69 -10.12 3.68 -12.24
N ALA A 70 -10.30 4.04 -13.51
CA ALA A 70 -9.20 4.20 -14.45
C ALA A 70 -8.14 5.24 -14.01
N THR A 71 -8.47 6.16 -13.11
CA THR A 71 -7.58 7.27 -12.72
C THR A 71 -7.21 7.30 -11.24
N THR A 72 -7.82 6.47 -10.41
CA THR A 72 -7.71 6.58 -8.95
C THR A 72 -7.67 5.20 -8.29
N PHE A 73 -6.74 5.02 -7.35
CA PHE A 73 -6.66 3.88 -6.44
C PHE A 73 -6.94 4.35 -5.02
N THR A 74 -7.82 3.67 -4.29
CA THR A 74 -8.31 4.11 -2.98
C THR A 74 -7.90 3.19 -1.84
N GLY A 75 -8.01 3.69 -0.61
CA GLY A 75 -7.73 2.95 0.61
C GLY A 75 -8.96 2.81 1.49
N GLN A 76 -8.76 2.96 2.79
CA GLN A 76 -9.82 2.90 3.78
C GLN A 76 -10.91 3.94 3.48
N ARG A 77 -12.19 3.51 3.49
CA ARG A 77 -13.36 4.38 3.20
C ARG A 77 -13.28 5.12 1.86
N GLU A 78 -12.72 4.47 0.84
CA GLU A 78 -12.51 5.06 -0.50
C GLU A 78 -11.65 6.33 -0.51
N GLU A 79 -10.91 6.61 0.56
CA GLU A 79 -9.98 7.74 0.58
C GLU A 79 -8.89 7.52 -0.50
N PRO A 80 -8.69 8.46 -1.45
CA PRO A 80 -7.71 8.29 -2.52
C PRO A 80 -6.29 8.10 -1.99
N ILE A 81 -5.60 7.07 -2.51
CA ILE A 81 -4.19 6.77 -2.21
C ILE A 81 -3.31 7.22 -3.35
N PHE A 82 -3.63 6.86 -4.59
CA PHE A 82 -2.89 7.28 -5.78
C PHE A 82 -3.87 7.75 -6.85
N TRP A 83 -3.44 8.68 -7.71
CA TRP A 83 -4.23 9.14 -8.85
C TRP A 83 -3.35 9.54 -10.04
N PHE A 84 -3.98 9.66 -11.20
CA PHE A 84 -3.32 10.13 -12.41
C PHE A 84 -2.76 11.54 -12.23
N GLY A 85 -1.45 11.71 -12.46
CA GLY A 85 -0.78 13.00 -12.30
C GLY A 85 -0.30 13.31 -10.87
N ASP A 86 -0.38 12.35 -9.94
CA ASP A 86 0.16 12.46 -8.58
C ASP A 86 1.70 12.66 -8.60
N GLN A 87 2.13 13.92 -8.52
CA GLN A 87 3.55 14.29 -8.56
C GLN A 87 4.32 13.78 -7.34
N GLU A 88 3.69 13.78 -6.16
CA GLU A 88 4.33 13.33 -4.92
C GLU A 88 4.69 11.84 -5.01
N THR A 89 3.76 10.99 -5.48
CA THR A 89 4.05 9.56 -5.68
C THR A 89 5.08 9.35 -6.79
N LYS A 90 5.03 10.15 -7.87
CA LYS A 90 6.02 10.10 -8.95
C LYS A 90 7.43 10.45 -8.47
N GLU A 91 7.56 11.39 -7.56
CA GLU A 91 8.86 11.75 -6.96
C GLU A 91 9.38 10.63 -6.06
N ILE A 92 8.52 10.00 -5.27
CA ILE A 92 8.89 8.89 -4.40
C ILE A 92 9.37 7.66 -5.19
N SER A 93 8.79 7.40 -6.36
CA SER A 93 9.19 6.26 -7.20
C SER A 93 10.46 6.52 -8.03
N ARG A 94 10.89 7.78 -8.19
CA ARG A 94 12.14 8.09 -8.90
C ARG A 94 13.32 7.46 -8.17
N ASN A 95 14.16 6.74 -8.93
CA ASN A 95 15.38 6.09 -8.46
C ASN A 95 15.16 4.91 -7.49
N LYS A 96 13.96 4.33 -7.44
CA LYS A 96 13.64 3.12 -6.65
C LYS A 96 13.65 1.84 -7.49
N HIS A 97 14.59 1.73 -8.43
CA HIS A 97 14.79 0.56 -9.32
C HIS A 97 16.11 -0.13 -9.03
#